data_AF-A0A6H2NRR7-F1
#
_entry.id   AF-A0A6H2NRR7-F1
#
_cell.length_a   1.000
_cell.length_b   1.000
_cell.length_c   1.000
_cell.angle_alpha   90.00
_cell.angle_beta   90.00
_cell.angle_gamma   90.00
#
_symmetry.space_group_name_H-M   'P 1'
#
loop_
_entity.id
_entity.type
_entity.pdbx_description
1 polymer ?
#
loop_
_entity_poly.entity_id
_entity_poly.type
_entity_poly.pdbx_seq_one_letter_code
_entity_poly.pdbx_strand_id
1 'polypeptide(L)'
;MAPHRSYALASVQALLTAVKDILLAESSATGNRWLSLSRLNSRFIEQYGLSAVDMAERQSPNSSFQDLLVTSGQFSIYKTPDPDQFYVALLPKIRKTKPILKRKNRPKS
;
A
#
# COMPACT_ATOMS: atom_id res chain seq x y z
N MET A 1 2.96 -8.88 -24.00
CA MET A 1 2.85 -9.91 -22.94
C MET A 1 4.08 -9.77 -22.06
N ALA A 2 3.93 -9.33 -20.81
CA ALA A 2 5.07 -9.18 -19.89
C ALA A 2 5.35 -10.53 -19.19
N PRO A 3 6.61 -10.95 -19.02
CA PRO A 3 6.94 -12.25 -18.44
C PRO A 3 6.57 -12.28 -16.95
N HIS A 4 6.01 -13.40 -16.51
CA HIS A 4 5.60 -13.66 -15.14
C HIS A 4 6.75 -13.42 -14.14
N ARG A 5 6.62 -12.37 -13.33
CA ARG A 5 7.58 -11.96 -12.28
C ARG A 5 7.39 -12.73 -10.97
N SER A 6 6.90 -13.97 -11.01
CA SER A 6 6.62 -14.77 -9.80
C SER A 6 7.87 -14.97 -8.93
N TYR A 7 9.07 -14.96 -9.54
CA TYR A 7 10.36 -15.08 -8.84
C TYR A 7 10.84 -13.79 -8.14
N ALA A 8 10.19 -12.64 -8.37
CA ALA A 8 10.67 -11.34 -7.87
C ALA A 8 10.20 -11.00 -6.45
N LEU A 9 9.40 -11.87 -5.81
CA LEU A 9 8.79 -11.61 -4.50
C LEU A 9 9.40 -12.44 -3.37
N ALA A 10 10.73 -12.62 -3.40
CA ALA A 10 11.48 -13.41 -2.42
C ALA A 10 11.63 -12.73 -1.03
N SER A 11 10.88 -11.65 -0.77
CA SER A 11 10.91 -10.96 0.51
C SER A 11 9.63 -10.18 0.76
N VAL A 12 9.34 -9.90 2.04
CA VAL A 12 8.25 -9.01 2.46
C VAL A 12 8.36 -7.64 1.80
N GLN A 13 9.56 -7.07 1.67
CA GLN A 13 9.75 -5.76 1.05
C GLN A 13 9.35 -5.75 -0.44
N ALA A 14 9.65 -6.84 -1.15
CA ALA A 14 9.26 -7.00 -2.55
C ALA A 14 7.74 -7.14 -2.68
N LEU A 15 7.09 -7.90 -1.79
CA LEU A 15 5.63 -7.98 -1.69
C LEU A 15 5.01 -6.59 -1.47
N LEU A 16 5.49 -5.82 -0.49
CA LEU A 16 4.97 -4.47 -0.21
C LEU A 16 5.18 -3.52 -1.40
N THR A 17 6.29 -3.66 -2.11
CA THR A 17 6.57 -2.88 -3.33
C THR A 17 5.57 -3.23 -4.44
N ALA A 18 5.30 -4.51 -4.66
CA ALA A 18 4.31 -4.95 -5.65
C ALA A 18 2.89 -4.48 -5.32
N VAL A 19 2.47 -4.58 -4.05
CA VAL A 19 1.18 -4.06 -3.59
C VAL A 19 1.07 -2.55 -3.86
N LYS A 20 2.13 -1.80 -3.56
CA LYS A 20 2.19 -0.37 -3.82
C LYS A 20 2.07 -0.05 -5.31
N ASP A 21 2.77 -0.78 -6.18
CA ASP A 21 2.72 -0.55 -7.62
C ASP A 21 1.30 -0.81 -8.18
N ILE A 22 0.63 -1.86 -7.70
CA ILE A 22 -0.78 -2.14 -8.06
C ILE A 22 -1.70 -1.00 -7.60
N LEU A 23 -1.55 -0.51 -6.37
CA LEU A 23 -2.35 0.60 -5.85
C LEU A 23 -2.11 1.90 -6.63
N LEU A 24 -0.87 2.19 -7.03
CA LEU A 24 -0.56 3.34 -7.88
C LEU A 24 -1.21 3.20 -9.27
N ALA A 25 -1.12 2.02 -9.89
CA ALA A 25 -1.70 1.78 -11.20
C ALA A 25 -3.22 1.90 -11.18
N GLU A 26 -3.91 1.25 -10.24
CA GLU A 26 -5.37 1.29 -10.14
C GLU A 26 -5.90 2.69 -9.75
N SER A 27 -5.22 3.39 -8.84
CA SER A 27 -5.62 4.75 -8.46
C SER A 27 -5.42 5.76 -9.58
N SER A 28 -4.38 5.58 -10.42
CA SER A 28 -4.17 6.41 -11.61
C SER A 28 -5.21 6.13 -12.69
N ALA A 29 -5.64 4.88 -12.85
CA ALA A 29 -6.63 4.48 -13.85
C ALA A 29 -8.07 4.87 -13.49
N THR A 30 -8.44 4.79 -12.21
CA THR A 30 -9.83 4.97 -11.76
C THR A 30 -10.08 6.30 -11.04
N GLY A 31 -9.03 6.97 -10.58
CA GLY A 31 -9.12 8.10 -9.65
C GLY A 31 -9.47 7.68 -8.20
N ASN A 32 -9.82 6.40 -7.96
CA ASN A 32 -10.12 5.89 -6.63
C ASN A 32 -8.84 5.37 -5.96
N ARG A 33 -8.50 5.95 -4.80
CA ARG A 33 -7.31 5.56 -4.03
C ARG A 33 -7.51 4.32 -3.17
N TRP A 34 -8.76 3.94 -2.93
CA TRP A 34 -9.12 2.80 -2.10
C TRP A 34 -9.38 1.58 -2.96
N LEU A 35 -8.71 0.49 -2.64
CA LEU A 35 -8.91 -0.81 -3.28
C LEU A 35 -9.36 -1.82 -2.24
N SER A 36 -10.40 -2.58 -2.54
CA SER A 36 -10.78 -3.73 -1.70
C SER A 36 -9.73 -4.83 -1.79
N LEU A 37 -9.59 -5.64 -0.73
CA LEU A 37 -8.69 -6.78 -0.69
C LEU A 37 -8.95 -7.75 -1.87
N SER A 38 -10.21 -8.05 -2.15
CA SER A 38 -10.60 -8.93 -3.27
C SER A 38 -10.08 -8.40 -4.62
N ARG A 39 -10.22 -7.09 -4.88
CA ARG A 39 -9.74 -6.45 -6.11
C ARG A 39 -8.21 -6.41 -6.16
N LEU A 40 -7.56 -6.13 -5.03
CA LEU A 40 -6.11 -6.18 -4.92
C LEU A 40 -5.58 -7.59 -5.23
N ASN A 41 -6.15 -8.62 -4.62
CA ASN A 41 -5.78 -10.01 -4.86
C ASN A 41 -5.99 -10.42 -6.30
N SER A 42 -7.12 -10.03 -6.92
CA SER A 42 -7.37 -10.29 -8.34
C SER A 42 -6.27 -9.71 -9.23
N ARG A 43 -5.91 -8.44 -9.02
CA ARG A 43 -4.80 -7.79 -9.75
C ARG A 43 -3.45 -8.42 -9.47
N PHE A 44 -3.22 -8.86 -8.24
CA PHE A 44 -1.98 -9.50 -7.85
C PHE A 44 -1.84 -10.88 -8.52
N ILE A 45 -2.90 -11.68 -8.55
CA ILE A 45 -2.94 -12.98 -9.25
C ILE A 45 -2.70 -12.79 -10.74
N GLU A 46 -3.35 -11.81 -11.37
CA GLU A 46 -3.13 -11.48 -12.79
C GLU A 46 -1.65 -11.22 -13.11
N GLN A 47 -0.91 -10.57 -12.20
CA GLN A 47 0.49 -10.20 -12.43
C GLN A 47 1.51 -11.27 -11.99
N TYR A 48 1.23 -11.99 -10.89
CA TYR A 48 2.21 -12.83 -10.19
C TYR A 48 1.81 -14.31 -10.10
N GLY A 49 0.54 -14.65 -10.39
CA GLY A 49 0.01 -16.01 -10.38
C GLY A 49 -0.42 -16.54 -9.01
N LEU A 50 -0.32 -15.75 -7.94
CA LEU A 50 -0.70 -16.08 -6.57
C LEU A 50 -1.41 -14.89 -5.93
N SER A 51 -2.19 -15.08 -4.87
CA SER A 51 -2.77 -13.94 -4.15
C SER A 51 -1.71 -13.24 -3.29
N ALA A 52 -1.95 -11.97 -2.95
CA ALA A 52 -1.06 -11.22 -2.06
C ALA A 52 -1.05 -11.81 -0.65
N VAL A 53 -2.18 -12.40 -0.23
CA VAL A 53 -2.33 -13.08 1.07
C VAL A 53 -1.50 -14.36 1.10
N ASP A 54 -1.64 -15.24 0.10
CA ASP A 54 -0.85 -16.48 0.04
C ASP A 54 0.65 -16.18 -0.01
N MET A 55 1.05 -15.12 -0.73
CA MET A 55 2.43 -14.70 -0.78
C MET A 55 2.91 -14.16 0.58
N ALA A 56 2.06 -13.42 1.30
CA ALA A 56 2.37 -12.94 2.64
C ALA A 56 2.61 -14.09 3.62
N GLU A 57 1.74 -15.11 3.61
CA GLU A 57 1.87 -16.28 4.48
C GLU A 57 3.15 -17.07 4.19
N ARG A 58 3.53 -17.21 2.92
CA ARG A 58 4.80 -17.86 2.54
C ARG A 58 6.03 -17.10 3.02
N GLN A 59 5.98 -15.77 3.01
CA GLN A 59 7.12 -14.92 3.37
C GLN A 59 7.18 -14.64 4.88
N SER A 60 6.05 -14.67 5.57
CA SER A 60 5.93 -14.36 7.00
C SER A 60 4.81 -15.19 7.63
N PRO A 61 5.06 -16.48 7.92
CA PRO A 61 4.02 -17.42 8.38
C PRO A 61 3.40 -17.05 9.74
N ASN A 62 4.02 -16.14 10.49
CA ASN A 62 3.53 -15.66 11.79
C ASN A 62 2.87 -14.27 11.72
N SER A 63 2.65 -13.71 10.53
CA SER A 63 2.05 -12.38 10.38
C SER A 63 0.99 -12.39 9.29
N SER A 64 -0.17 -11.81 9.58
CA SER A 64 -1.19 -11.67 8.55
C SER A 64 -0.74 -10.65 7.50
N PHE A 65 -1.30 -10.76 6.29
CA PHE A 65 -1.07 -9.75 5.26
C PHE A 65 -1.44 -8.33 5.75
N GLN A 66 -2.50 -8.21 6.55
CA GLN A 66 -2.90 -6.95 7.14
C GLN A 66 -1.82 -6.39 8.09
N ASP A 67 -1.21 -7.23 8.92
CA ASP A 67 -0.14 -6.82 9.84
C ASP A 67 1.09 -6.32 9.09
N LEU A 68 1.45 -6.95 7.97
CA LEU A 68 2.56 -6.51 7.12
C LEU A 68 2.30 -5.12 6.53
N LEU A 69 1.06 -4.87 6.07
CA LEU A 69 0.67 -3.56 5.55
C LEU A 69 0.72 -2.48 6.64
N VAL A 70 0.17 -2.75 7.83
CA VAL A 70 0.19 -1.81 8.96
C VAL A 70 1.62 -1.51 9.40
N THR A 71 2.43 -2.54 9.61
CA THR A 71 3.81 -2.42 10.10
C THR A 71 4.70 -1.64 9.15
N SER A 72 4.43 -1.69 7.84
CA SER A 72 5.21 -0.95 6.85
C SER A 72 5.09 0.57 6.95
N GLY A 73 4.03 1.09 7.58
CA GLY A 73 3.75 2.53 7.67
C GLY A 73 3.50 3.23 6.33
N GLN A 74 3.34 2.49 5.23
CA GLN A 74 3.13 3.04 3.88
C GLN A 74 1.67 2.99 3.43
N PHE A 75 0.83 2.21 4.12
CA PHE A 75 -0.56 1.96 3.73
C PHE A 75 -1.53 2.42 4.80
N SER A 76 -2.71 2.85 4.35
CA SER A 76 -3.88 3.08 5.20
C SER A 76 -4.86 1.95 4.98
N ILE A 77 -5.44 1.43 6.06
CA ILE A 77 -6.38 0.31 6.03
C ILE A 77 -7.71 0.76 6.61
N TYR A 78 -8.78 0.56 5.86
CA TYR A 78 -10.15 0.74 6.32
C TYR A 78 -10.77 -0.65 6.50
N LYS A 79 -10.99 -1.03 7.76
CA LYS A 79 -11.60 -2.31 8.13
C LYS A 79 -13.10 -2.25 7.91
N THR A 80 -13.69 -3.35 7.44
CA THR A 80 -15.14 -3.50 7.37
C THR A 80 -15.64 -4.37 8.55
N PRO A 81 -16.96 -4.51 8.75
CA PRO A 81 -17.50 -5.44 9.74
C PRO A 81 -17.13 -6.90 9.48
N ASP A 82 -16.85 -7.24 8.21
CA ASP A 82 -16.30 -8.54 7.83
C ASP A 82 -14.77 -8.49 7.98
N PRO A 83 -14.17 -9.34 8.85
CA PRO A 83 -12.73 -9.33 9.11
C PRO A 83 -11.89 -9.71 7.87
N ASP A 84 -12.47 -10.46 6.93
CA ASP A 84 -11.79 -10.88 5.70
C ASP A 84 -11.90 -9.82 4.59
N GLN A 85 -12.67 -8.76 4.82
CA GLN A 85 -12.83 -7.65 3.89
C GLN A 85 -12.28 -6.37 4.50
N PHE A 86 -11.31 -5.79 3.80
CA PHE A 86 -10.84 -4.45 4.09
C PHE A 86 -10.47 -3.72 2.80
N TYR A 87 -10.38 -2.41 2.91
CA TYR A 87 -9.88 -1.54 1.86
C TYR A 87 -8.50 -1.04 2.23
N VAL A 88 -7.64 -0.94 1.23
CA VAL A 88 -6.27 -0.44 1.39
C VAL A 88 -6.03 0.72 0.43
N ALA A 89 -5.28 1.71 0.90
CA ALA A 89 -4.82 2.85 0.13
C ALA A 89 -3.36 3.19 0.48
N LEU A 90 -2.66 3.88 -0.42
CA LEU A 90 -1.35 4.42 -0.12
C LEU A 90 -1.46 5.66 0.74
N LEU A 91 -0.64 5.75 1.79
CA LEU A 91 -0.52 6.97 2.57
C LEU A 91 0.12 8.08 1.71
N PRO A 92 -0.40 9.31 1.75
CA PRO A 92 0.25 10.42 1.10
C PRO A 92 1.65 10.61 1.70
N LYS A 93 2.67 10.66 0.84
CA LYS A 93 4.02 11.03 1.28
C LYS A 93 3.93 12.43 1.91
N ILE A 94 4.04 12.52 3.23
CA ILE A 94 4.14 13.79 3.93
C ILE A 94 5.43 14.44 3.45
N ARG A 95 5.32 15.40 2.52
CA ARG A 95 6.45 16.27 2.20
C ARG A 95 6.65 17.12 3.46
N LYS A 96 7.81 16.99 4.11
CA LYS A 96 8.21 17.91 5.19
C LYS A 96 8.29 19.31 4.60
N THR A 97 7.19 20.06 4.61
CA THR A 97 7.21 21.48 4.32
C THR A 97 7.98 22.15 5.45
N LYS A 98 9.11 22.79 5.11
CA LYS A 98 9.90 23.59 6.05
C LYS A 98 8.97 24.56 6.80
N PRO A 99 9.07 24.69 8.14
CA PRO A 99 8.23 25.63 8.86
C PRO A 99 8.51 27.05 8.37
N ILE A 100 7.47 27.72 7.86
CA ILE A 100 7.53 29.14 7.54
C ILE A 100 7.56 29.88 8.88
N LEU A 101 8.76 30.24 9.36
CA LEU A 101 8.90 31.22 10.45
C LEU A 101 8.37 32.56 9.94
N LYS A 102 7.14 32.92 10.33
CA LYS A 102 6.63 34.29 10.18
C LYS A 102 7.44 35.21 11.10
N ARG A 103 8.41 35.94 10.54
CA ARG A 103 9.05 37.08 11.21
C ARG A 103 7.99 38.14 11.51
N LYS A 104 7.73 38.38 12.79
CA LYS A 104 6.81 39.42 13.29
C LYS A 104 7.60 40.72 13.44
N ASN A 105 7.75 41.50 12.37
CA ASN A 105 8.25 42.88 12.49
C ASN A 105 7.09 43.77 12.94
N ARG A 106 7.12 44.19 14.22
CA ARG A 106 6.24 45.21 14.76
C ARG A 106 7.04 46.54 14.80
N PRO A 107 6.72 47.56 14.00
CA PRO A 107 7.27 48.89 14.23
C PRO A 107 6.61 49.46 15.49
N LYS A 108 7.42 49.99 16.42
CA LYS A 108 6.94 50.84 17.51
C LYS A 108 6.75 52.24 16.93
N SER A 109 5.51 52.74 17.05
CA SER A 109 5.21 54.17 16.97
C SER A 109 5.63 54.87 18.25
#